data_AF-A0A559LNA6-F1
#
_entry.id   AF-A0A559LNA6-F1
#
_cell.length_a   1.000
_cell.length_b   1.000
_cell.length_c   1.000
_cell.angle_alpha   90.00
_cell.angle_beta   90.00
_cell.angle_gamma   90.00
#
_symmetry.space_group_name_H-M   'P 1'
#
loop_
_entity.id
_entity.type
_entity.pdbx_description
1 polymer ?
#
loop_
_entity_poly.entity_id
_entity_poly.type
_entity_poly.pdbx_seq_one_letter_code
_entity_poly.pdbx_strand_id
1 'polypeptide(L)'
;MIPANALINTIQLGKPKRSGAPKSRSGCISCKRMHLRCDEAKPACSRCERSHRLCRYGEAAQKVIQPLTEPKVLLPKQGSTSHESFPLLLIQPRSSSLEPHEVPYFDLFRYQMAHDFGYTPCTLFWNKVIPREAMNDDCVKFSVLSVGALMQSLYRLGPRPYTGLKPFSDLSRASNDPTYRIALHYHSKAISALQARIKSNFATVSRRNTLINMFILFLFELMHGNTATADRMLTSSVELLRQKRDQLAEEVKEGFEPQQEPVYTAISNDEGLDQAERILPRLQVFFSLNSCFFPLQRDCWSRFSTQAIPCTVPSAKTDFNQFAAMWNSFITRAVIFVVKILQDRSYCDAFHRASLMARRDMFLKQLRQWEIVIIERLDVEKDTVAKNTTQTFHVGQKVVYILLNCCLDPMETEYDKYDNVFAEIMEIMHSVEGTSGPSTRIETVLDIYVLPVLNFVSQKCRNKAIRLDSLNLFEKMTSTMGGWETRASLLARRHLMAIEEDGRDENGVIPAGCRYIWTDISWDKDQSYLDVYFHEAGYRTLCNKVIEDKVYLEEREEFVSR
;
A
#
# COMPACT_ATOMS: atom_id res chain seq x y z
N MET A 1 -15.69 -15.60 -46.95
CA MET A 1 -16.88 -15.27 -47.75
C MET A 1 -18.00 -14.85 -46.81
N ILE A 2 -18.33 -13.53 -46.83
CA ILE A 2 -19.65 -12.87 -46.67
C ILE A 2 -20.45 -13.12 -45.35
N PRO A 3 -21.00 -12.09 -44.65
CA PRO A 3 -20.70 -10.66 -44.70
C PRO A 3 -20.68 -9.91 -43.34
N ALA A 4 -20.11 -8.71 -43.42
CA ALA A 4 -20.34 -7.56 -42.55
C ALA A 4 -21.73 -6.91 -42.82
N ASN A 5 -22.15 -6.08 -41.86
CA ASN A 5 -23.30 -5.14 -41.87
C ASN A 5 -24.61 -5.63 -41.24
N ALA A 6 -24.80 -5.25 -39.97
CA ALA A 6 -26.02 -4.55 -39.54
C ALA A 6 -25.79 -3.88 -38.16
N LEU A 7 -24.80 -2.99 -38.04
CA LEU A 7 -24.75 -1.99 -36.97
C LEU A 7 -25.41 -0.72 -37.50
N ILE A 8 -26.70 -0.55 -37.21
CA ILE A 8 -27.40 0.74 -37.29
C ILE A 8 -28.03 1.02 -35.92
N ASN A 9 -27.38 1.94 -35.21
CA ASN A 9 -27.92 2.94 -34.30
C ASN A 9 -29.26 2.65 -33.59
N THR A 10 -29.21 2.58 -32.26
CA THR A 10 -29.95 3.57 -31.45
C THR A 10 -29.39 3.67 -30.03
N ILE A 11 -28.82 4.84 -29.73
CA ILE A 11 -28.69 5.36 -28.38
C ILE A 11 -30.10 5.40 -27.78
N GLN A 12 -30.33 4.72 -26.64
CA GLN A 12 -31.40 5.10 -25.72
C GLN A 12 -30.86 5.27 -24.31
N LEU A 13 -30.93 6.54 -23.91
CA LEU A 13 -30.82 7.13 -22.59
C LEU A 13 -31.51 6.31 -21.49
N GLY A 14 -31.01 6.51 -20.28
CA GLY A 14 -31.33 5.76 -19.07
C GLY A 14 -32.82 5.47 -18.86
N LYS A 15 -33.10 4.27 -18.34
CA LYS A 15 -34.43 3.91 -17.87
C LYS A 15 -34.81 4.85 -16.71
N PRO A 16 -35.89 5.64 -16.83
CA PRO A 16 -36.38 6.42 -15.70
C PRO A 16 -36.85 5.47 -14.59
N LYS A 17 -36.50 5.83 -13.34
CA LYS A 17 -37.03 5.23 -12.11
C LYS A 17 -38.56 5.23 -12.22
N ARG A 18 -39.18 4.04 -12.24
CA ARG A 18 -40.65 3.94 -12.26
C ARG A 18 -41.22 4.53 -10.97
N SER A 19 -41.99 5.60 -11.11
CA SER A 19 -42.90 6.08 -10.08
C SER A 19 -43.88 4.96 -9.72
N GLY A 20 -44.01 4.66 -8.42
CA GLY A 20 -44.92 3.65 -7.92
C GLY A 20 -46.37 4.08 -8.11
N ALA A 21 -46.97 3.74 -9.25
CA ALA A 21 -48.40 3.91 -9.45
C ALA A 21 -49.21 2.99 -8.51
N PRO A 22 -50.39 3.43 -8.02
CA PRO A 22 -51.21 2.63 -7.12
C PRO A 22 -51.57 1.27 -7.75
N LYS A 23 -51.35 0.20 -6.99
CA LYS A 23 -51.65 -1.18 -7.42
C LYS A 23 -53.17 -1.32 -7.61
N SER A 24 -53.64 -1.69 -8.80
CA SER A 24 -55.07 -1.91 -9.02
C SER A 24 -55.54 -3.10 -8.17
N ARG A 25 -56.59 -2.87 -7.35
CA ARG A 25 -57.13 -3.88 -6.44
C ARG A 25 -57.99 -4.91 -7.18
N SER A 26 -58.49 -4.59 -8.37
CA SER A 26 -59.46 -5.38 -9.15
C SER A 26 -58.85 -6.24 -10.26
N GLY A 27 -57.52 -6.24 -10.45
CA GLY A 27 -56.85 -7.10 -11.43
C GLY A 27 -57.08 -8.60 -11.21
N CYS A 28 -57.07 -9.39 -12.29
CA CYS A 28 -57.24 -10.84 -12.24
C CYS A 28 -56.11 -11.53 -11.46
N ILE A 29 -56.38 -12.73 -10.94
CA ILE A 29 -55.44 -13.49 -10.11
C ILE A 29 -54.15 -13.80 -10.89
N SER A 30 -54.28 -14.14 -12.18
CA SER A 30 -53.15 -14.51 -13.04
C SER A 30 -52.18 -13.34 -13.25
N CYS A 31 -52.69 -12.14 -13.50
CA CYS A 31 -51.85 -10.94 -13.64
C CYS A 31 -51.25 -10.51 -12.29
N LYS A 32 -51.99 -10.63 -11.19
CA LYS A 32 -51.46 -10.38 -9.84
C LYS A 32 -50.31 -11.32 -9.48
N ARG A 33 -50.44 -12.63 -9.74
CA ARG A 33 -49.39 -13.63 -9.48
C ARG A 33 -48.10 -13.35 -10.26
N MET A 34 -48.24 -12.78 -11.46
CA MET A 34 -47.11 -12.44 -12.33
C MET A 34 -46.53 -11.04 -12.10
N HIS A 35 -47.10 -10.26 -11.17
CA HIS A 35 -46.74 -8.86 -10.96
C HIS A 35 -46.89 -7.99 -12.22
N LEU A 36 -47.87 -8.29 -13.07
CA LEU A 36 -48.17 -7.55 -14.29
C LEU A 36 -49.45 -6.73 -14.11
N ARG A 37 -49.50 -5.53 -14.70
CA ARG A 37 -50.72 -4.69 -14.72
C ARG A 37 -51.82 -5.40 -15.53
N CYS A 38 -53.01 -5.49 -14.95
CA CYS A 38 -54.21 -6.03 -15.59
C CYS A 38 -55.06 -4.86 -16.13
N ASP A 39 -55.66 -5.06 -17.29
CA ASP A 39 -56.60 -4.14 -17.95
C ASP A 39 -58.06 -4.39 -17.55
N GLU A 40 -58.32 -5.38 -16.70
CA GLU A 40 -59.62 -5.65 -16.05
C GLU A 40 -60.79 -5.98 -17.00
N ALA A 41 -60.52 -6.18 -18.30
CA ALA A 41 -61.50 -6.66 -19.26
C ALA A 41 -62.06 -8.04 -18.87
N LYS A 42 -63.37 -8.23 -19.09
CA LYS A 42 -64.13 -9.47 -18.88
C LYS A 42 -64.70 -9.93 -20.23
N PRO A 43 -64.73 -11.24 -20.53
CA PRO A 43 -64.46 -12.39 -19.66
C PRO A 43 -62.98 -12.70 -19.42
N ALA A 44 -62.06 -12.19 -20.26
CA ALA A 44 -60.61 -12.33 -20.09
C ALA A 44 -59.88 -11.01 -20.33
N CYS A 45 -58.80 -10.76 -19.58
CA CYS A 45 -57.97 -9.57 -19.77
C CYS A 45 -57.08 -9.73 -21.02
N SER A 46 -56.81 -8.66 -21.76
CA SER A 46 -56.11 -8.69 -23.06
C SER A 46 -54.74 -9.38 -22.97
N ARG A 47 -54.12 -9.30 -21.79
CA ARG A 47 -52.80 -9.90 -21.52
C ARG A 47 -52.88 -11.40 -21.25
N CYS A 48 -53.95 -11.87 -20.60
CA CYS A 48 -54.21 -13.31 -20.46
C CYS A 48 -54.62 -13.93 -21.79
N GLU A 49 -55.40 -13.21 -22.60
CA GLU A 49 -55.82 -13.66 -23.94
C GLU A 49 -54.62 -13.83 -24.88
N ARG A 50 -53.77 -12.80 -25.01
CA ARG A 50 -52.54 -12.88 -25.82
C ARG A 50 -51.54 -13.94 -25.37
N SER A 51 -51.56 -14.31 -24.09
CA SER A 51 -50.65 -15.32 -23.55
C SER A 51 -51.29 -16.71 -23.47
N HIS A 52 -52.52 -16.88 -23.97
CA HIS A 52 -53.32 -18.11 -23.89
C HIS A 52 -53.40 -18.67 -22.45
N ARG A 53 -53.59 -17.79 -21.46
CA ARG A 53 -53.68 -18.16 -20.04
C ARG A 53 -55.10 -18.04 -19.52
N LEU A 54 -55.45 -18.91 -18.59
CA LEU A 54 -56.73 -18.85 -17.88
C LEU A 54 -56.83 -17.55 -17.07
N CYS A 55 -57.80 -16.69 -17.41
CA CYS A 55 -58.08 -15.45 -16.70
C CYS A 55 -59.17 -15.67 -15.67
N ARG A 56 -58.85 -15.55 -14.37
CA ARG A 56 -59.82 -15.71 -13.28
C ARG A 56 -59.93 -14.45 -12.43
N TYR A 57 -61.15 -13.95 -12.27
CA TYR A 57 -61.53 -12.88 -11.35
C TYR A 57 -62.45 -13.49 -10.29
N GLY A 58 -62.08 -13.46 -9.00
CA GLY A 58 -62.86 -14.12 -7.94
C GLY A 58 -62.11 -14.24 -6.61
N GLU A 59 -62.87 -14.42 -5.52
CA GLU A 59 -62.62 -13.97 -4.16
C GLU A 59 -61.43 -14.61 -3.42
N ALA A 60 -60.73 -13.78 -2.64
CA ALA A 60 -59.66 -14.22 -1.76
C ALA A 60 -60.22 -15.11 -0.64
N ALA A 61 -59.71 -16.33 -0.51
CA ALA A 61 -60.06 -17.23 0.57
C ALA A 61 -59.84 -16.55 1.93
N GLN A 62 -60.93 -16.42 2.71
CA GLN A 62 -60.95 -15.89 4.05
C GLN A 62 -60.01 -16.69 4.96
N LYS A 63 -58.94 -16.06 5.46
CA LYS A 63 -58.22 -16.58 6.63
C LYS A 63 -59.04 -16.24 7.87
N VAL A 64 -59.70 -17.25 8.42
CA VAL A 64 -60.32 -17.19 9.74
C VAL A 64 -59.23 -16.92 10.78
N ILE A 65 -59.36 -15.82 11.50
CA ILE A 65 -58.52 -15.47 12.66
C ILE A 65 -59.06 -16.28 13.84
N GLN A 66 -58.25 -17.20 14.37
CA GLN A 66 -58.53 -17.84 15.66
C GLN A 66 -57.75 -17.12 16.78
N PRO A 67 -58.32 -16.97 17.99
CA PRO A 67 -57.74 -16.17 19.06
C PRO A 67 -56.51 -16.82 19.70
N LEU A 68 -55.58 -15.97 20.17
CA LEU A 68 -54.38 -16.34 20.91
C LEU A 68 -54.72 -16.87 22.30
N THR A 69 -54.32 -18.12 22.60
CA THR A 69 -53.96 -18.51 23.97
C THR A 69 -52.92 -19.66 23.98
N GLU A 70 -51.89 -19.42 24.81
CA GLU A 70 -50.86 -20.32 25.37
C GLU A 70 -49.60 -20.70 24.55
N PRO A 71 -48.39 -20.57 25.17
CA PRO A 71 -47.12 -20.89 24.50
C PRO A 71 -46.88 -22.40 24.50
N LYS A 72 -46.99 -23.03 23.32
CA LYS A 72 -46.54 -24.42 23.11
C LYS A 72 -45.02 -24.45 22.94
N VAL A 73 -44.36 -25.14 23.87
CA VAL A 73 -42.95 -25.54 23.77
C VAL A 73 -42.80 -26.43 22.52
N LEU A 74 -41.87 -26.07 21.62
CA LEU A 74 -41.58 -26.81 20.41
C LEU A 74 -40.74 -28.06 20.74
N LEU A 75 -41.36 -29.24 20.69
CA LEU A 75 -40.66 -30.52 20.65
C LEU A 75 -40.48 -30.98 19.19
N PRO A 76 -39.35 -31.62 18.82
CA PRO A 76 -39.11 -32.11 17.47
C PRO A 76 -40.16 -33.17 17.08
N LYS A 77 -40.78 -32.97 15.91
CA LYS A 77 -41.80 -33.85 15.35
C LYS A 77 -41.14 -35.17 14.91
N GLN A 78 -41.37 -36.25 15.65
CA GLN A 78 -41.06 -37.59 15.17
C GLN A 78 -42.07 -37.95 14.07
N GLY A 79 -41.63 -37.79 12.82
CA GLY A 79 -42.41 -38.09 11.64
C GLY A 79 -41.50 -38.68 10.57
N SER A 80 -41.62 -40.00 10.41
CA SER A 80 -41.11 -40.79 9.30
C SER A 80 -41.24 -40.05 7.97
N THR A 81 -40.12 -39.67 7.37
CA THR A 81 -40.05 -39.14 6.01
C THR A 81 -39.04 -39.95 5.22
N SER A 82 -39.57 -40.64 4.21
CA SER A 82 -38.84 -41.21 3.09
C SER A 82 -37.93 -40.14 2.47
N HIS A 83 -36.61 -40.34 2.58
CA HIS A 83 -35.61 -39.51 1.95
C HIS A 83 -35.67 -39.69 0.42
N GLU A 84 -36.33 -38.78 -0.28
CA GLU A 84 -35.83 -38.38 -1.60
C GLU A 84 -34.58 -37.53 -1.37
N SER A 85 -33.46 -38.01 -1.88
CA SER A 85 -32.13 -37.43 -1.75
C SER A 85 -32.03 -36.11 -2.53
N PHE A 86 -32.47 -35.01 -1.94
CA PHE A 86 -31.94 -33.70 -2.32
C PHE A 86 -30.52 -33.60 -1.75
N PRO A 87 -29.49 -33.32 -2.57
CA PRO A 87 -28.17 -33.03 -2.04
C PRO A 87 -28.27 -31.75 -1.24
N LEU A 88 -28.38 -31.89 0.08
CA LEU A 88 -28.05 -30.82 1.00
C LEU A 88 -26.64 -30.38 0.61
N LEU A 89 -26.52 -29.13 0.14
CA LEU A 89 -25.25 -28.43 0.16
C LEU A 89 -24.88 -28.25 1.63
N LEU A 90 -24.36 -29.32 2.24
CA LEU A 90 -23.50 -29.21 3.38
C LEU A 90 -22.34 -28.34 2.89
N ILE A 91 -22.40 -27.06 3.23
CA ILE A 91 -21.21 -26.25 3.38
C ILE A 91 -20.44 -26.96 4.49
N GLN A 92 -19.67 -27.98 4.14
CA GLN A 92 -18.60 -28.43 5.01
C GLN A 92 -17.69 -27.21 5.13
N PRO A 93 -17.48 -26.64 6.33
CA PRO A 93 -16.34 -25.76 6.51
C PRO A 93 -15.15 -26.56 6.00
N ARG A 94 -14.47 -26.08 4.95
CA ARG A 94 -13.24 -26.72 4.49
C ARG A 94 -12.42 -26.91 5.75
N SER A 95 -12.06 -28.15 6.08
CA SER A 95 -11.12 -28.42 7.17
C SER A 95 -9.96 -27.46 6.94
N SER A 96 -9.73 -26.53 7.86
CA SER A 96 -8.58 -25.66 7.77
C SER A 96 -7.36 -26.58 7.62
N SER A 97 -6.57 -26.43 6.56
CA SER A 97 -5.29 -27.16 6.39
C SER A 97 -4.22 -26.67 7.38
N LEU A 98 -4.68 -26.09 8.50
CA LEU A 98 -3.87 -25.57 9.58
C LEU A 98 -3.89 -26.58 10.72
N GLU A 99 -2.70 -26.93 11.17
CA GLU A 99 -2.54 -27.69 12.41
C GLU A 99 -2.93 -26.81 13.62
N PRO A 100 -3.35 -27.39 14.77
CA PRO A 100 -3.79 -26.61 15.93
C PRO A 100 -2.76 -25.58 16.42
N HIS A 101 -1.46 -25.87 16.32
CA HIS A 101 -0.40 -24.93 16.71
C HIS A 101 -0.15 -23.83 15.67
N GLU A 102 -0.66 -23.95 14.44
CA GLU A 102 -0.52 -22.97 13.37
C GLU A 102 -1.56 -21.85 13.43
N VAL A 103 -2.73 -22.15 14.02
CA VAL A 103 -3.87 -21.22 14.12
C VAL A 103 -3.49 -19.88 14.75
N PRO A 104 -2.76 -19.81 15.89
CA PRO A 104 -2.43 -18.52 16.50
C PRO A 104 -1.57 -17.62 15.61
N TYR A 105 -0.66 -18.20 14.81
CA TYR A 105 0.21 -17.44 13.91
C TYR A 105 -0.58 -16.89 12.72
N PHE A 106 -1.44 -17.73 12.14
CA PHE A 106 -2.29 -17.33 11.02
C PHE A 106 -3.29 -16.25 11.42
N ASP A 107 -3.93 -16.40 12.58
CA ASP A 107 -4.89 -15.43 13.10
C ASP A 107 -4.23 -14.12 13.49
N LEU A 108 -3.04 -14.16 14.09
CA LEU A 108 -2.26 -12.95 14.38
C LEU A 108 -1.92 -12.20 13.09
N PHE A 109 -1.43 -12.90 12.06
CA PHE A 109 -1.18 -12.27 10.76
C PHE A 109 -2.45 -11.62 10.20
N ARG A 110 -3.57 -12.34 10.16
CA ARG A 110 -4.84 -11.82 9.62
C ARG A 110 -5.34 -10.60 10.38
N TYR A 111 -5.29 -10.66 11.71
CA TYR A 111 -5.70 -9.55 12.56
C TYR A 111 -4.83 -8.32 12.32
N GLN A 112 -3.50 -8.51 12.32
CA GLN A 112 -2.55 -7.42 12.16
C GLN A 112 -2.66 -6.76 10.79
N MET A 113 -2.73 -7.55 9.71
CA MET A 113 -2.85 -6.99 8.36
C MET A 113 -4.18 -6.26 8.15
N ALA A 114 -5.26 -6.74 8.78
CA ALA A 114 -6.57 -6.08 8.72
C ALA A 114 -6.59 -4.76 9.51
N HIS A 115 -5.91 -4.73 10.67
CA HIS A 115 -5.77 -3.54 11.49
C HIS A 115 -4.93 -2.47 10.78
N ASP A 116 -3.71 -2.82 10.37
CA ASP A 116 -2.70 -1.86 9.88
C ASP A 116 -2.95 -1.43 8.44
N PHE A 117 -3.46 -2.34 7.60
CA PHE A 117 -3.65 -2.10 6.17
C PHE A 117 -5.12 -2.05 5.75
N GLY A 118 -6.05 -1.98 6.70
CA GLY A 118 -7.50 -1.96 6.49
C GLY A 118 -8.00 -0.83 5.58
N TYR A 119 -7.27 0.29 5.54
CA TYR A 119 -7.65 1.51 4.82
C TYR A 119 -6.60 1.93 3.77
N THR A 120 -5.68 1.03 3.45
CA THR A 120 -4.68 1.27 2.41
C THR A 120 -5.21 0.88 1.03
N PRO A 121 -4.64 1.40 -0.05
CA PRO A 121 -4.99 0.93 -1.41
C PRO A 121 -4.77 -0.56 -1.65
N CYS A 122 -4.18 -1.30 -0.70
CA CYS A 122 -3.90 -2.73 -0.75
C CYS A 122 -4.78 -3.58 0.20
N THR A 123 -5.86 -3.03 0.76
CA THR A 123 -6.73 -3.74 1.72
C THR A 123 -7.23 -5.10 1.19
N LEU A 124 -7.62 -5.17 -0.08
CA LEU A 124 -8.15 -6.43 -0.65
C LEU A 124 -7.05 -7.47 -0.80
N PHE A 125 -5.85 -7.04 -1.18
CA PHE A 125 -4.68 -7.90 -1.27
C PHE A 125 -4.39 -8.57 0.08
N TRP A 126 -4.31 -7.77 1.14
CA TRP A 126 -3.98 -8.23 2.49
C TRP A 126 -5.08 -9.06 3.16
N ASN A 127 -6.33 -8.60 3.06
CA ASN A 127 -7.40 -9.16 3.88
C ASN A 127 -8.22 -10.25 3.17
N LYS A 128 -8.10 -10.35 1.84
CA LYS A 128 -8.87 -11.29 1.02
C LYS A 128 -7.97 -12.21 0.21
N VAL A 129 -7.04 -11.67 -0.57
CA VAL A 129 -6.23 -12.47 -1.50
C VAL A 129 -5.26 -13.37 -0.77
N ILE A 130 -4.42 -12.82 0.10
CA ILE A 130 -3.39 -13.59 0.81
C ILE A 130 -3.97 -14.68 1.71
N PRO A 131 -4.96 -14.41 2.59
CA PRO A 131 -5.52 -15.45 3.46
C PRO A 131 -6.19 -16.57 2.68
N ARG A 132 -6.84 -16.28 1.55
CA ARG A 132 -7.44 -17.30 0.68
C ARG A 132 -6.38 -18.17 0.04
N GLU A 133 -5.30 -17.59 -0.47
CA GLU A 133 -4.22 -18.35 -1.08
C GLU A 133 -3.46 -19.18 -0.05
N ALA A 134 -3.25 -18.67 1.16
CA ALA A 134 -2.64 -19.42 2.26
C ALA A 134 -3.43 -20.69 2.64
N MET A 135 -4.75 -20.71 2.43
CA MET A 135 -5.58 -21.91 2.69
C MET A 135 -5.56 -22.92 1.54
N ASN A 136 -5.12 -22.52 0.35
CA ASN A 136 -5.10 -23.38 -0.84
C ASN A 136 -3.68 -23.82 -1.24
N ASP A 137 -2.64 -23.11 -0.79
CA ASP A 137 -1.28 -23.29 -1.21
C ASP A 137 -0.29 -23.34 -0.04
N ASP A 138 0.42 -24.46 0.11
CA ASP A 138 1.34 -24.67 1.22
C ASP A 138 2.51 -23.69 1.25
N CYS A 139 3.01 -23.24 0.10
CA CYS A 139 4.11 -22.28 0.05
C CYS A 139 3.67 -20.92 0.61
N VAL A 140 2.49 -20.45 0.20
CA VAL A 140 1.89 -19.23 0.75
C VAL A 140 1.55 -19.42 2.23
N LYS A 141 1.02 -20.59 2.61
CA LYS A 141 0.75 -20.95 4.02
C LYS A 141 1.99 -20.80 4.88
N PHE A 142 3.11 -21.44 4.50
CA PHE A 142 4.36 -21.35 5.26
C PHE A 142 4.90 -19.93 5.32
N SER A 143 4.78 -19.15 4.23
CA SER A 143 5.16 -17.73 4.23
C SER A 143 4.34 -16.94 5.25
N VAL A 144 3.01 -17.07 5.25
CA VAL A 144 2.12 -16.38 6.21
C VAL A 144 2.41 -16.80 7.66
N LEU A 145 2.57 -18.09 7.91
CA LEU A 145 2.88 -18.62 9.24
C LEU A 145 4.23 -18.12 9.75
N SER A 146 5.24 -17.98 8.87
CA SER A 146 6.55 -17.44 9.25
C SER A 146 6.45 -16.01 9.76
N VAL A 147 5.70 -15.15 9.07
CA VAL A 147 5.49 -13.75 9.48
C VAL A 147 4.66 -13.70 10.77
N GLY A 148 3.57 -14.47 10.87
CA GLY A 148 2.74 -14.52 12.08
C GLY A 148 3.51 -15.00 13.33
N ALA A 149 4.36 -16.02 13.19
CA ALA A 149 5.24 -16.47 14.26
C ALA A 149 6.29 -15.40 14.61
N LEU A 150 6.87 -14.73 13.61
CA LEU A 150 7.83 -13.66 13.85
C LEU A 150 7.19 -12.49 14.62
N MET A 151 5.99 -12.05 14.23
CA MET A 151 5.22 -11.04 14.97
C MET A 151 5.02 -11.43 16.42
N GLN A 152 4.58 -12.66 16.67
CA GLN A 152 4.34 -13.14 18.04
C GLN A 152 5.62 -13.13 18.88
N SER A 153 6.73 -13.57 18.31
CA SER A 153 8.04 -13.52 18.99
C SER A 153 8.44 -12.09 19.34
N LEU A 154 8.30 -11.17 18.38
CA LEU A 154 8.62 -9.76 18.57
C LEU A 154 7.75 -9.10 19.65
N TYR A 155 6.45 -9.41 19.69
CA TYR A 155 5.56 -8.94 20.76
C TYR A 155 5.96 -9.48 22.14
N ARG A 156 6.45 -10.72 22.24
CA ARG A 156 6.93 -11.30 23.52
C ARG A 156 8.23 -10.70 24.00
N LEU A 157 9.16 -10.38 23.10
CA LEU A 157 10.44 -9.77 23.45
C LEU A 157 10.31 -8.36 24.03
N GLY A 158 9.18 -7.70 23.76
CA GLY A 158 8.81 -6.39 24.29
C GLY A 158 9.54 -5.22 23.61
N PRO A 159 9.23 -3.99 24.03
CA PRO A 159 9.60 -2.76 23.31
C PRO A 159 11.06 -2.28 23.49
N ARG A 160 11.94 -3.02 24.16
CA ARG A 160 13.35 -2.60 24.43
C ARG A 160 14.36 -3.52 23.75
N PRO A 161 15.49 -3.02 23.22
CA PRO A 161 15.66 -1.85 22.36
C PRO A 161 16.19 -2.29 20.99
N TYR A 162 15.51 -1.98 19.87
CA TYR A 162 16.01 -1.93 18.48
C TYR A 162 16.85 -3.10 17.88
N THR A 163 17.19 -4.13 18.65
CA THR A 163 18.32 -5.06 18.40
C THR A 163 17.96 -6.51 18.71
N GLY A 164 16.71 -6.77 19.08
CA GLY A 164 16.24 -8.13 19.40
C GLY A 164 16.42 -9.12 18.25
N LEU A 165 16.62 -8.61 17.02
CA LEU A 165 17.02 -9.34 15.83
C LEU A 165 18.20 -8.62 15.18
N LYS A 166 19.43 -8.94 15.60
CA LYS A 166 20.63 -8.72 14.79
C LYS A 166 20.81 -9.99 13.94
N PRO A 167 20.69 -9.94 12.60
CA PRO A 167 20.80 -11.13 11.76
C PRO A 167 22.15 -11.86 11.86
N PHE A 168 23.16 -11.22 12.44
CA PHE A 168 24.56 -11.60 12.33
C PHE A 168 25.28 -11.82 13.68
N SER A 169 24.60 -11.62 14.81
CA SER A 169 25.19 -11.92 16.14
C SER A 169 24.46 -13.10 16.78
N ASP A 170 25.20 -14.15 17.15
CA ASP A 170 24.69 -15.30 17.91
C ASP A 170 24.04 -14.91 19.25
N LEU A 171 24.31 -13.69 19.71
CA LEU A 171 23.80 -13.05 20.93
C LEU A 171 22.40 -12.41 20.78
N SER A 172 21.72 -12.60 19.65
CA SER A 172 20.36 -12.09 19.47
C SER A 172 19.42 -12.61 20.57
N ARG A 173 18.73 -11.70 21.26
CA ARG A 173 17.76 -12.08 22.33
C ARG A 173 16.67 -13.02 21.81
N ALA A 174 16.31 -12.92 20.54
CA ALA A 174 15.34 -13.80 19.92
C ALA A 174 15.83 -15.25 19.76
N SER A 175 17.15 -15.52 19.74
CA SER A 175 17.70 -16.88 19.60
C SER A 175 17.24 -17.85 20.69
N ASN A 176 16.87 -17.31 21.87
CA ASN A 176 16.34 -18.06 23.00
C ASN A 176 14.82 -18.21 22.98
N ASP A 177 14.09 -17.50 22.12
CA ASP A 177 12.64 -17.63 22.00
C ASP A 177 12.28 -18.82 21.09
N PRO A 178 11.55 -19.84 21.59
CA PRO A 178 11.11 -20.96 20.75
C PRO A 178 10.24 -20.51 19.58
N THR A 179 9.43 -19.45 19.75
CA THR A 179 8.54 -18.96 18.67
C THR A 179 9.33 -18.32 17.54
N TYR A 180 10.48 -17.68 17.83
CA TYR A 180 11.39 -17.19 16.79
C TYR A 180 11.97 -18.33 15.95
N ARG A 181 12.36 -19.44 16.57
CA ARG A 181 12.86 -20.63 15.85
C ARG A 181 11.79 -21.23 14.95
N ILE A 182 10.53 -21.24 15.40
CA ILE A 182 9.38 -21.65 14.59
C ILE A 182 9.21 -20.72 13.38
N ALA A 183 9.35 -19.41 13.56
CA ALA A 183 9.29 -18.44 12.46
C ALA A 183 10.36 -18.72 11.38
N LEU A 184 11.61 -18.93 11.79
CA LEU A 184 12.72 -19.30 10.89
C LEU A 184 12.47 -20.64 10.19
N HIS A 185 11.91 -21.62 10.90
CA HIS A 185 11.58 -22.92 10.34
C HIS A 185 10.55 -22.79 9.20
N TYR A 186 9.43 -22.10 9.43
CA TYR A 186 8.43 -21.86 8.39
C TYR A 186 8.98 -21.02 7.23
N HIS A 187 9.82 -20.03 7.52
CA HIS A 187 10.47 -19.22 6.49
C HIS A 187 11.37 -20.06 5.57
N SER A 188 12.22 -20.90 6.15
CA SER A 188 13.07 -21.84 5.39
C SER A 188 12.25 -22.86 4.60
N LYS A 189 11.13 -23.32 5.17
CA LYS A 189 10.19 -24.23 4.49
C LYS A 189 9.51 -23.55 3.29
N ALA A 190 9.12 -22.28 3.42
CA ALA A 190 8.54 -21.48 2.34
C ALA A 190 9.54 -21.25 1.21
N ILE A 191 10.78 -20.84 1.51
CA ILE A 191 11.84 -20.68 0.50
C ILE A 191 12.11 -22.00 -0.22
N SER A 192 12.27 -23.09 0.53
CA SER A 192 12.54 -24.41 -0.04
C SER A 192 11.40 -24.86 -0.97
N ALA A 193 10.15 -24.65 -0.55
CA ALA A 193 8.98 -24.98 -1.35
C ALA A 193 8.89 -24.13 -2.63
N LEU A 194 9.15 -22.82 -2.54
CA LEU A 194 9.16 -21.92 -3.69
C LEU A 194 10.26 -22.30 -4.69
N GLN A 195 11.47 -22.58 -4.20
CA GLN A 195 12.60 -23.01 -5.04
C GLN A 195 12.33 -24.35 -5.72
N ALA A 196 11.81 -25.34 -4.98
CA ALA A 196 11.43 -26.63 -5.56
C ALA A 196 10.37 -26.48 -6.66
N ARG A 197 9.41 -25.58 -6.45
CA ARG A 197 8.35 -25.29 -7.42
C ARG A 197 8.88 -24.60 -8.67
N ILE A 198 9.76 -23.61 -8.51
CA ILE A 198 10.43 -22.93 -9.64
C ILE A 198 11.25 -23.93 -10.46
N LYS A 199 11.96 -24.85 -9.81
CA LYS A 199 12.79 -25.87 -10.49
C LYS A 199 11.98 -26.96 -11.19
N SER A 200 10.86 -27.40 -10.60
CA SER A 200 10.10 -28.55 -11.10
C SER A 200 9.08 -28.20 -12.18
N ASN A 201 8.43 -27.03 -12.10
CA ASN A 201 7.31 -26.70 -12.98
C ASN A 201 7.09 -25.17 -13.12
N PHE A 202 8.08 -24.46 -13.66
CA PHE A 202 7.98 -23.00 -13.87
C PHE A 202 6.71 -22.57 -14.63
N ALA A 203 6.24 -23.39 -15.58
CA ALA A 203 5.06 -23.10 -16.40
C ALA A 203 3.70 -23.20 -15.67
N THR A 204 3.62 -23.91 -14.53
CA THR A 204 2.35 -24.07 -13.78
C THR A 204 2.24 -23.19 -12.54
N VAL A 205 3.32 -22.50 -12.16
CA VAL A 205 3.28 -21.54 -11.05
C VAL A 205 2.49 -20.31 -11.48
N SER A 206 1.34 -20.09 -10.86
CA SER A 206 0.57 -18.88 -11.17
C SER A 206 1.38 -17.64 -10.75
N ARG A 207 1.40 -16.60 -11.60
CA ARG A 207 2.01 -15.30 -11.28
C ARG A 207 1.55 -14.78 -9.92
N ARG A 208 0.26 -14.97 -9.63
CA ARG A 208 -0.36 -14.62 -8.35
C ARG A 208 0.38 -15.29 -7.19
N ASN A 209 0.64 -16.59 -7.28
CA ASN A 209 1.35 -17.32 -6.25
C ASN A 209 2.79 -16.80 -6.08
N THR A 210 3.51 -16.57 -7.17
CA THR A 210 4.88 -16.04 -7.12
C THR A 210 4.91 -14.66 -6.46
N LEU A 211 4.02 -13.74 -6.87
CA LEU A 211 3.97 -12.38 -6.30
C LEU A 211 3.62 -12.37 -4.82
N ILE A 212 2.65 -13.19 -4.41
CA ILE A 212 2.26 -13.31 -3.00
C ILE A 212 3.44 -13.83 -2.16
N ASN A 213 4.09 -14.91 -2.59
CA ASN A 213 5.24 -15.45 -1.87
C ASN A 213 6.40 -14.44 -1.82
N MET A 214 6.75 -13.80 -2.95
CA MET A 214 7.81 -12.79 -2.99
C MET A 214 7.51 -11.62 -2.05
N PHE A 215 6.27 -11.15 -2.01
CA PHE A 215 5.86 -10.06 -1.11
C PHE A 215 5.98 -10.46 0.36
N ILE A 216 5.45 -11.64 0.74
CA ILE A 216 5.44 -12.07 2.15
C ILE A 216 6.84 -12.43 2.63
N LEU A 217 7.66 -13.06 1.78
CA LEU A 217 9.07 -13.32 2.10
C LEU A 217 9.87 -12.01 2.23
N PHE A 218 9.65 -11.05 1.35
CA PHE A 218 10.20 -9.70 1.48
C PHE A 218 9.79 -9.04 2.82
N LEU A 219 8.51 -9.15 3.20
CA LEU A 219 8.02 -8.64 4.48
C LEU A 219 8.70 -9.34 5.66
N PHE A 220 8.90 -10.65 5.59
CA PHE A 220 9.65 -11.38 6.63
C PHE A 220 11.07 -10.82 6.77
N GLU A 221 11.81 -10.68 5.67
CA GLU A 221 13.20 -10.20 5.68
C GLU A 221 13.30 -8.75 6.20
N LEU A 222 12.33 -7.88 5.85
CA LEU A 222 12.21 -6.54 6.41
C LEU A 222 12.00 -6.56 7.92
N MET A 223 11.01 -7.32 8.39
CA MET A 223 10.73 -7.46 9.81
C MET A 223 11.90 -8.07 10.57
N HIS A 224 12.61 -9.00 9.96
CA HIS A 224 13.79 -9.63 10.52
C HIS A 224 15.00 -8.68 10.61
N GLY A 225 15.02 -7.65 9.77
CA GLY A 225 16.11 -6.67 9.68
C GLY A 225 17.19 -7.06 8.68
N ASN A 226 16.95 -8.03 7.79
CA ASN A 226 17.87 -8.43 6.74
C ASN A 226 17.65 -7.58 5.48
N THR A 227 18.03 -6.30 5.57
CA THR A 227 17.78 -5.30 4.52
C THR A 227 18.38 -5.70 3.18
N ALA A 228 19.55 -6.35 3.16
CA ALA A 228 20.20 -6.81 1.92
C ALA A 228 19.39 -7.87 1.17
N THR A 229 18.76 -8.82 1.88
CA THR A 229 17.90 -9.83 1.25
C THR A 229 16.56 -9.22 0.84
N ALA A 230 15.98 -8.36 1.69
CA ALA A 230 14.77 -7.63 1.35
C ALA A 230 14.94 -6.79 0.08
N ASP A 231 16.08 -6.10 -0.07
CA ASP A 231 16.42 -5.30 -1.24
C ASP A 231 16.45 -6.15 -2.53
N ARG A 232 17.13 -7.31 -2.47
CA ARG A 232 17.16 -8.26 -3.60
C ARG A 232 15.77 -8.80 -3.94
N MET A 233 14.99 -9.20 -2.94
CA MET A 233 13.65 -9.75 -3.13
C MET A 233 12.71 -8.73 -3.78
N LEU A 234 12.74 -7.48 -3.33
CA LEU A 234 11.94 -6.42 -3.89
C LEU A 234 12.32 -6.16 -5.35
N THR A 235 13.63 -6.07 -5.67
CA THR A 235 14.09 -5.92 -7.05
C THR A 235 13.64 -7.08 -7.94
N SER A 236 13.83 -8.33 -7.51
CA SER A 236 13.40 -9.50 -8.26
C SER A 236 11.88 -9.53 -8.47
N SER A 237 11.10 -9.12 -7.47
CA SER A 237 9.63 -9.11 -7.56
C SER A 237 9.12 -8.17 -8.66
N VAL A 238 9.74 -7.00 -8.82
CA VAL A 238 9.34 -6.02 -9.86
C VAL A 238 9.82 -6.43 -11.25
N GLU A 239 10.98 -7.06 -11.38
CA GLU A 239 11.43 -7.58 -12.69
C GLU A 239 10.53 -8.71 -13.20
N LEU A 240 10.05 -9.58 -12.30
CA LEU A 240 9.03 -10.59 -12.65
C LEU A 240 7.70 -9.97 -13.11
N LEU A 241 7.33 -8.79 -12.58
CA LEU A 241 6.15 -8.06 -13.04
C LEU A 241 6.32 -7.56 -14.48
N ARG A 242 7.51 -7.07 -14.84
CA ARG A 242 7.84 -6.42 -16.13
C ARG A 242 7.90 -7.39 -17.29
N GLN A 243 8.51 -8.57 -17.12
CA GLN A 243 8.64 -9.58 -18.19
C GLN A 243 7.31 -9.91 -18.89
N LYS A 244 6.19 -9.86 -18.15
CA LYS A 244 4.85 -10.07 -18.72
C LYS A 244 4.27 -8.85 -19.43
N ARG A 245 4.60 -7.61 -19.02
CA ARG A 245 4.14 -6.41 -19.73
C ARG A 245 4.73 -6.37 -21.14
N ASP A 246 5.97 -6.85 -21.28
CA ASP A 246 6.64 -6.96 -22.57
C ASP A 246 6.09 -8.17 -23.36
N GLN A 247 5.88 -9.35 -22.74
CA GLN A 247 5.24 -10.50 -23.42
C GLN A 247 3.80 -10.23 -23.88
N LEU A 248 2.96 -9.58 -23.08
CA LEU A 248 1.58 -9.25 -23.46
C LEU A 248 1.54 -8.15 -24.54
N ALA A 249 2.49 -7.22 -24.54
CA ALA A 249 2.62 -6.20 -25.58
C ALA A 249 3.12 -6.80 -26.90
N GLU A 250 4.01 -7.79 -26.86
CA GLU A 250 4.46 -8.53 -28.05
C GLU A 250 3.36 -9.47 -28.58
N GLU A 251 2.62 -10.19 -27.72
CA GLU A 251 1.47 -11.03 -28.11
C GLU A 251 0.31 -10.21 -28.70
N VAL A 252 0.11 -8.97 -28.26
CA VAL A 252 -0.89 -8.04 -28.84
C VAL A 252 -0.40 -7.43 -30.16
N LYS A 253 0.91 -7.18 -30.30
CA LYS A 253 1.51 -6.67 -31.55
C LYS A 253 1.49 -7.70 -32.68
N GLU A 254 1.54 -8.99 -32.39
CA GLU A 254 1.44 -10.03 -33.42
C GLU A 254 0.01 -10.21 -33.98
N GLY A 255 -1.00 -9.49 -33.45
CA GLY A 255 -2.41 -9.71 -33.79
C GLY A 255 -3.21 -8.53 -34.37
N PHE A 256 -2.87 -7.27 -34.11
CA PHE A 256 -3.76 -6.14 -34.49
C PHE A 256 -3.00 -4.84 -34.83
N GLU A 257 -3.43 -4.18 -35.92
CA GLU A 257 -3.02 -2.83 -36.30
C GLU A 257 -3.31 -1.79 -35.21
N PRO A 258 -2.52 -0.70 -35.11
CA PRO A 258 -2.58 0.25 -34.02
C PRO A 258 -3.87 1.10 -34.07
N GLN A 259 -4.87 0.72 -33.28
CA GLN A 259 -5.98 1.59 -32.92
C GLN A 259 -5.68 2.37 -31.64
N GLN A 260 -6.12 3.63 -31.62
CA GLN A 260 -6.03 4.57 -30.50
C GLN A 260 -6.48 3.93 -29.19
N GLU A 261 -5.67 4.15 -28.15
CA GLU A 261 -5.77 3.61 -26.79
C GLU A 261 -7.19 3.30 -26.30
N PRO A 262 -7.47 2.04 -25.95
CA PRO A 262 -8.39 1.73 -24.87
C PRO A 262 -7.62 1.69 -23.54
N VAL A 263 -8.17 2.41 -22.55
CA VAL A 263 -7.78 2.38 -21.14
C VAL A 263 -7.75 0.92 -20.66
N TYR A 264 -6.56 0.52 -20.24
CA TYR A 264 -6.20 -0.79 -19.67
C TYR A 264 -7.21 -1.29 -18.63
N THR A 265 -7.96 -2.33 -18.96
CA THR A 265 -8.48 -3.30 -17.99
C THR A 265 -8.01 -4.68 -18.44
N ALA A 266 -6.88 -5.14 -17.89
CA ALA A 266 -6.59 -6.56 -17.94
C ALA A 266 -7.68 -7.28 -17.14
N ILE A 267 -8.42 -8.19 -17.79
CA ILE A 267 -9.28 -9.16 -17.11
C ILE A 267 -8.36 -10.16 -16.41
N SER A 268 -7.83 -9.77 -15.26
CA SER A 268 -7.59 -10.72 -14.18
C SER A 268 -8.80 -10.61 -13.27
N ASN A 269 -9.62 -11.66 -13.20
CA ASN A 269 -10.74 -11.75 -12.27
C ASN A 269 -10.31 -11.81 -10.78
N ASP A 270 -9.03 -11.55 -10.47
CA ASP A 270 -8.49 -11.57 -9.12
C ASP A 270 -8.50 -10.17 -8.50
N GLU A 271 -9.64 -9.81 -7.90
CA GLU A 271 -9.80 -8.62 -7.06
C GLU A 271 -8.65 -8.53 -6.02
N GLY A 272 -7.76 -7.54 -6.18
CA GLY A 272 -6.70 -7.22 -5.23
C GLY A 272 -5.26 -7.49 -5.70
N LEU A 273 -5.03 -8.29 -6.75
CA LEU A 273 -3.67 -8.48 -7.27
C LEU A 273 -3.13 -7.22 -7.96
N ASP A 274 -4.01 -6.46 -8.61
CA ASP A 274 -3.69 -5.16 -9.21
C ASP A 274 -3.16 -4.15 -8.17
N GLN A 275 -3.61 -4.27 -6.91
CA GLN A 275 -3.14 -3.45 -5.80
C GLN A 275 -1.67 -3.78 -5.46
N ALA A 276 -1.30 -5.06 -5.46
CA ALA A 276 0.08 -5.51 -5.23
C ALA A 276 1.02 -5.06 -6.35
N GLU A 277 0.56 -5.11 -7.61
CA GLU A 277 1.36 -4.66 -8.76
C GLU A 277 1.63 -3.15 -8.75
N ARG A 278 0.78 -2.35 -8.10
CA ARG A 278 0.98 -0.90 -7.93
C ARG A 278 1.87 -0.54 -6.74
N ILE A 279 1.78 -1.28 -5.62
CA ILE A 279 2.50 -0.93 -4.39
C ILE A 279 3.97 -1.33 -4.45
N LEU A 280 4.34 -2.43 -5.11
CA LEU A 280 5.73 -2.91 -5.16
C LEU A 280 6.69 -1.89 -5.81
N PRO A 281 6.41 -1.34 -7.01
CA PRO A 281 7.25 -0.28 -7.57
C PRO A 281 7.27 0.98 -6.70
N ARG A 282 6.17 1.28 -5.99
CA ARG A 282 6.11 2.41 -5.07
C ARG A 282 7.04 2.17 -3.86
N LEU A 283 7.04 0.97 -3.28
CA LEU A 283 7.98 0.61 -2.21
C LEU A 283 9.44 0.80 -2.67
N GLN A 284 9.79 0.41 -3.91
CA GLN A 284 11.13 0.66 -4.46
C GLN A 284 11.49 2.15 -4.48
N VAL A 285 10.60 2.97 -5.01
CA VAL A 285 10.77 4.43 -5.12
C VAL A 285 10.94 5.07 -3.74
N PHE A 286 10.12 4.70 -2.77
CA PHE A 286 10.15 5.34 -1.45
C PHE A 286 11.26 4.78 -0.55
N PHE A 287 11.62 3.51 -0.64
CA PHE A 287 12.74 2.96 0.15
C PHE A 287 14.09 3.50 -0.30
N SER A 288 14.29 3.70 -1.61
CA SER A 288 15.51 4.32 -2.13
C SER A 288 15.70 5.79 -1.74
N LEU A 289 14.63 6.48 -1.34
CA LEU A 289 14.68 7.86 -0.85
C LEU A 289 14.99 7.97 0.63
N ASN A 290 14.59 6.96 1.41
CA ASN A 290 14.58 7.06 2.87
C ASN A 290 15.76 6.41 3.55
N SER A 291 16.54 5.59 2.84
CA SER A 291 17.75 5.04 3.42
C SER A 291 18.82 4.56 2.43
N CYS A 292 20.07 4.63 2.89
CA CYS A 292 21.23 3.93 2.33
C CYS A 292 21.16 2.39 2.54
N PHE A 293 20.17 1.87 3.27
CA PHE A 293 20.00 0.43 3.51
C PHE A 293 19.52 -0.38 2.28
N PHE A 294 19.06 0.28 1.22
CA PHE A 294 18.50 -0.35 0.01
C PHE A 294 19.21 0.13 -1.28
N PRO A 295 20.50 -0.21 -1.45
CA PRO A 295 21.31 0.29 -2.57
C PRO A 295 20.77 -0.15 -3.95
N LEU A 296 20.21 -1.35 -4.10
CA LEU A 296 19.70 -1.83 -5.39
C LEU A 296 18.47 -1.04 -5.86
N GLN A 297 17.66 -0.53 -4.92
CA GLN A 297 16.57 0.38 -5.28
C GLN A 297 17.07 1.75 -5.72
N ARG A 298 18.26 2.19 -5.31
CA ARG A 298 18.86 3.45 -5.80
C ARG A 298 19.37 3.34 -7.24
N ASP A 299 19.58 2.13 -7.74
CA ASP A 299 20.02 1.90 -9.12
C ASP A 299 18.84 1.65 -10.08
N CYS A 300 17.64 1.41 -9.55
CA CYS A 300 16.46 1.07 -10.36
C CYS A 300 15.82 2.28 -11.06
N TRP A 301 16.18 3.52 -10.70
CA TRP A 301 15.59 4.74 -11.27
C TRP A 301 15.75 4.88 -12.78
N SER A 302 16.86 4.40 -13.34
CA SER A 302 17.08 4.35 -14.79
C SER A 302 15.92 3.68 -15.54
N ARG A 303 15.26 2.70 -14.89
CA ARG A 303 14.20 1.85 -15.43
C ARG A 303 12.82 2.50 -15.40
N PHE A 304 12.61 3.54 -14.60
CA PHE A 304 11.32 4.24 -14.52
C PHE A 304 11.17 5.31 -15.60
N SER A 305 9.99 5.37 -16.22
CA SER A 305 9.67 6.43 -17.19
C SER A 305 9.36 7.75 -16.48
N THR A 306 9.92 8.85 -16.99
CA THR A 306 9.62 10.23 -16.56
C THR A 306 8.55 10.90 -17.41
N GLN A 307 7.89 10.18 -18.32
CA GLN A 307 6.86 10.77 -19.15
C GLN A 307 5.69 11.22 -18.27
N ALA A 308 5.40 12.52 -18.30
CA ALA A 308 4.21 13.08 -17.69
C ALA A 308 3.01 12.58 -18.51
N ILE A 309 2.28 11.60 -17.98
CA ILE A 309 1.00 11.22 -18.53
C ILE A 309 -0.01 12.27 -18.08
N PRO A 310 -0.84 12.84 -18.99
CA PRO A 310 -1.94 13.71 -18.59
C PRO A 310 -2.81 12.97 -17.58
N CYS A 311 -2.75 13.38 -16.33
CA CYS A 311 -3.58 12.86 -15.26
C CYS A 311 -4.59 13.95 -14.92
N THR A 312 -5.87 13.65 -15.12
CA THR A 312 -6.95 14.51 -14.65
C THR A 312 -7.03 14.39 -13.14
N VAL A 313 -6.94 15.52 -12.43
CA VAL A 313 -7.19 15.56 -10.98
C VAL A 313 -8.66 15.21 -10.77
N PRO A 314 -8.99 14.22 -9.91
CA PRO A 314 -10.38 13.82 -9.68
C PRO A 314 -11.17 14.89 -8.91
N SER A 315 -12.48 14.70 -8.80
CA SER A 315 -13.31 15.52 -7.90
C SER A 315 -13.13 15.07 -6.45
N ALA A 316 -13.30 15.99 -5.49
CA ALA A 316 -13.26 15.67 -4.06
C ALA A 316 -14.28 14.59 -3.65
N LYS A 317 -15.37 14.43 -4.41
CA LYS A 317 -16.44 13.45 -4.17
C LYS A 317 -16.19 12.06 -4.76
N THR A 318 -15.08 11.86 -5.47
CA THR A 318 -14.70 10.54 -5.99
C THR A 318 -14.58 9.52 -4.85
N ASP A 319 -14.82 8.23 -5.13
CA ASP A 319 -14.61 7.16 -4.16
C ASP A 319 -13.21 7.23 -3.56
N PHE A 320 -13.08 6.97 -2.26
CA PHE A 320 -11.82 7.14 -1.53
C PHE A 320 -10.69 6.28 -2.11
N ASN A 321 -10.97 5.02 -2.45
CA ASN A 321 -9.94 4.11 -2.96
C ASN A 321 -9.46 4.56 -4.34
N GLN A 322 -10.40 5.00 -5.19
CA GLN A 322 -10.07 5.55 -6.50
C GLN A 322 -9.26 6.86 -6.36
N PHE A 323 -9.66 7.76 -5.47
CA PHE A 323 -8.95 9.00 -5.17
C PHE A 323 -7.52 8.72 -4.70
N ALA A 324 -7.36 7.83 -3.71
CA ALA A 324 -6.07 7.42 -3.17
C ALA A 324 -5.19 6.76 -4.25
N ALA A 325 -5.73 5.90 -5.11
CA ALA A 325 -4.98 5.29 -6.20
C ALA A 325 -4.46 6.32 -7.21
N MET A 326 -5.29 7.31 -7.58
CA MET A 326 -4.90 8.39 -8.48
C MET A 326 -3.82 9.29 -7.85
N TRP A 327 -3.98 9.65 -6.58
CA TRP A 327 -2.99 10.40 -5.80
C TRP A 327 -1.65 9.67 -5.74
N ASN A 328 -1.66 8.40 -5.33
CA ASN A 328 -0.45 7.58 -5.21
C ASN A 328 0.25 7.43 -6.56
N SER A 329 -0.48 7.29 -7.66
CA SER A 329 0.09 7.24 -9.01
C SER A 329 0.79 8.56 -9.38
N PHE A 330 0.12 9.70 -9.14
CA PHE A 330 0.67 11.02 -9.44
C PHE A 330 1.93 11.32 -8.61
N ILE A 331 1.86 11.16 -7.28
CA ILE A 331 2.97 11.49 -6.39
C ILE A 331 4.20 10.60 -6.68
N THR A 332 4.00 9.32 -7.00
CA THR A 332 5.11 8.41 -7.37
C THR A 332 5.86 8.93 -8.59
N ARG A 333 5.14 9.41 -9.63
CA ARG A 333 5.75 9.96 -10.85
C ARG A 333 6.47 11.28 -10.61
N ALA A 334 5.89 12.17 -9.81
CA ALA A 334 6.53 13.43 -9.45
C ALA A 334 7.84 13.19 -8.69
N VAL A 335 7.84 12.23 -7.77
CA VAL A 335 9.02 11.81 -7.02
C VAL A 335 10.07 11.17 -7.93
N ILE A 336 9.68 10.26 -8.85
CA ILE A 336 10.59 9.71 -9.87
C ILE A 336 11.27 10.81 -10.67
N PHE A 337 10.49 11.82 -11.10
CA PHE A 337 11.03 12.96 -11.83
C PHE A 337 12.07 13.73 -10.99
N VAL A 338 11.77 14.03 -9.72
CA VAL A 338 12.71 14.70 -8.81
C VAL A 338 13.99 13.91 -8.63
N VAL A 339 13.90 12.60 -8.36
CA VAL A 339 15.11 11.79 -8.11
C VAL A 339 15.97 11.65 -9.35
N LYS A 340 15.36 11.43 -10.53
CA LYS A 340 16.11 11.36 -11.78
C LYS A 340 16.81 12.67 -12.11
N ILE A 341 16.18 13.79 -11.80
CA ILE A 341 16.82 15.10 -11.87
C ILE A 341 18.06 15.06 -10.96
N LEU A 342 17.90 14.81 -9.66
CA LEU A 342 19.02 14.81 -8.69
C LEU A 342 20.18 13.84 -9.03
N GLN A 343 19.92 12.82 -9.85
CA GLN A 343 20.92 11.87 -10.35
C GLN A 343 21.54 12.25 -11.70
N ASP A 344 20.90 13.15 -12.45
CA ASP A 344 21.35 13.58 -13.77
C ASP A 344 22.71 14.28 -13.68
N ARG A 345 23.66 13.90 -14.54
CA ARG A 345 25.00 14.53 -14.57
C ARG A 345 25.10 15.59 -15.67
N SER A 346 24.07 15.73 -16.50
CA SER A 346 24.06 16.57 -17.72
C SER A 346 23.41 17.94 -17.53
N TYR A 347 23.27 18.41 -16.29
CA TYR A 347 22.62 19.69 -15.93
C TYR A 347 23.21 20.94 -16.59
N CYS A 348 24.42 20.85 -17.13
CA CYS A 348 25.13 21.98 -17.72
C CYS A 348 24.61 22.36 -19.12
N ASP A 349 23.83 21.50 -19.77
CA ASP A 349 23.19 21.84 -21.05
C ASP A 349 21.95 22.71 -20.85
N ALA A 350 21.96 23.90 -21.45
CA ALA A 350 20.88 24.89 -21.31
C ALA A 350 19.55 24.40 -21.91
N PHE A 351 19.60 23.67 -23.03
CA PHE A 351 18.40 23.15 -23.68
C PHE A 351 17.74 22.05 -22.85
N HIS A 352 18.55 21.10 -22.35
CA HIS A 352 18.10 20.08 -21.41
C HIS A 352 17.52 20.69 -20.13
N ARG A 353 18.19 21.70 -19.55
CA ARG A 353 17.70 22.41 -18.35
C ARG A 353 16.34 23.06 -18.59
N ALA A 354 16.14 23.73 -19.73
CA ALA A 354 14.84 24.33 -20.08
C ALA A 354 13.73 23.27 -20.24
N SER A 355 14.05 22.11 -20.83
CA SER A 355 13.12 20.99 -20.95
C SER A 355 12.71 20.41 -19.58
N LEU A 356 13.66 20.32 -18.64
CA LEU A 356 13.39 19.89 -17.27
C LEU A 356 12.51 20.90 -16.53
N MET A 357 12.77 22.20 -16.68
CA MET A 357 11.95 23.26 -16.08
C MET A 357 10.50 23.20 -16.59
N ALA A 358 10.29 23.06 -17.91
CA ALA A 358 8.94 22.93 -18.47
C ALA A 358 8.18 21.72 -17.90
N ARG A 359 8.85 20.57 -17.75
CA ARG A 359 8.26 19.38 -17.13
C ARG A 359 7.95 19.56 -15.65
N ARG A 360 8.86 20.20 -14.89
CA ARG A 360 8.64 20.57 -13.49
C ARG A 360 7.40 21.44 -13.34
N ASP A 361 7.24 22.44 -14.21
CA ASP A 361 6.12 23.38 -14.15
C ASP A 361 4.77 22.69 -14.45
N MET A 362 4.77 21.66 -15.30
CA MET A 362 3.58 20.80 -15.50
C MET A 362 3.19 20.06 -14.21
N PHE A 363 4.16 19.43 -13.52
CA PHE A 363 3.91 18.78 -12.23
C PHE A 363 3.43 19.76 -11.18
N LEU A 364 4.05 20.94 -11.06
CA LEU A 364 3.63 21.99 -10.12
C LEU A 364 2.20 22.46 -10.38
N LYS A 365 1.80 22.63 -11.65
CA LYS A 365 0.43 23.01 -12.01
C LYS A 365 -0.59 21.95 -11.55
N GLN A 366 -0.31 20.68 -11.79
CA GLN A 366 -1.18 19.58 -11.33
C GLN A 366 -1.18 19.46 -9.80
N LEU A 367 -0.04 19.64 -9.14
CA LEU A 367 0.09 19.54 -7.69
C LEU A 367 -0.73 20.61 -6.95
N ARG A 368 -0.82 21.83 -7.51
CA ARG A 368 -1.70 22.88 -6.97
C ARG A 368 -3.18 22.53 -7.11
N GLN A 369 -3.57 21.87 -8.21
CA GLN A 369 -4.94 21.38 -8.36
C GLN A 369 -5.24 20.26 -7.35
N TRP A 370 -4.28 19.36 -7.11
CA TRP A 370 -4.40 18.33 -6.07
C TRP A 370 -4.59 18.93 -4.68
N GLU A 371 -3.84 19.98 -4.33
CA GLU A 371 -3.98 20.65 -3.03
C GLU A 371 -5.40 21.12 -2.77
N ILE A 372 -6.00 21.83 -3.74
CA ILE A 372 -7.39 22.32 -3.66
C ILE A 372 -8.35 21.15 -3.39
N VAL A 373 -8.25 20.08 -4.18
CA VAL A 373 -9.17 18.93 -4.07
C VAL A 373 -8.94 18.14 -2.77
N ILE A 374 -7.70 18.03 -2.29
CA ILE A 374 -7.38 17.38 -1.01
C ILE A 374 -8.01 18.15 0.14
N ILE A 375 -7.90 19.49 0.15
CA ILE A 375 -8.50 20.35 1.17
C ILE A 375 -10.04 20.24 1.11
N GLU A 376 -10.64 20.37 -0.08
CA GLU A 376 -12.09 20.18 -0.25
C GLU A 376 -12.56 18.81 0.26
N ARG A 377 -11.74 17.76 0.08
CA ARG A 377 -12.05 16.42 0.56
C ARG A 377 -11.97 16.34 2.09
N LEU A 378 -10.97 16.96 2.72
CA LEU A 378 -10.81 17.00 4.17
C LEU A 378 -12.01 17.64 4.88
N ASP A 379 -12.66 18.61 4.22
CA ASP A 379 -13.85 19.30 4.76
C ASP A 379 -15.11 18.41 4.72
N VAL A 380 -15.22 17.52 3.74
CA VAL A 380 -16.41 16.66 3.55
C VAL A 380 -16.28 15.27 4.16
N GLU A 381 -15.04 14.80 4.39
CA GLU A 381 -14.77 13.45 4.87
C GLU A 381 -15.13 13.30 6.35
N LYS A 382 -16.00 12.32 6.64
CA LYS A 382 -16.52 12.06 8.00
C LYS A 382 -15.85 10.87 8.66
N ASP A 383 -15.36 9.94 7.85
CA ASP A 383 -14.63 8.78 8.37
C ASP A 383 -13.26 9.22 8.89
N THR A 384 -12.98 8.95 10.17
CA THR A 384 -11.76 9.41 10.83
C THR A 384 -10.51 8.85 10.14
N VAL A 385 -10.54 7.60 9.68
CA VAL A 385 -9.36 6.96 9.09
C VAL A 385 -9.11 7.49 7.67
N ALA A 386 -10.15 7.65 6.86
CA ALA A 386 -10.07 8.29 5.56
C ALA A 386 -9.61 9.75 5.68
N LYS A 387 -10.09 10.47 6.70
CA LYS A 387 -9.66 11.84 6.99
C LYS A 387 -8.18 11.91 7.35
N ASN A 388 -7.70 11.06 8.27
CA ASN A 388 -6.28 10.97 8.63
C ASN A 388 -5.41 10.62 7.42
N THR A 389 -5.84 9.65 6.60
CA THR A 389 -5.12 9.28 5.37
C THR A 389 -5.08 10.45 4.37
N THR A 390 -6.17 11.23 4.27
CA THR A 390 -6.22 12.42 3.43
C THR A 390 -5.32 13.54 3.98
N GLN A 391 -5.16 13.67 5.31
CA GLN A 391 -4.17 14.58 5.91
C GLN A 391 -2.75 14.16 5.53
N THR A 392 -2.45 12.86 5.54
CA THR A 392 -1.17 12.32 5.05
C THR A 392 -0.96 12.61 3.56
N PHE A 393 -2.02 12.62 2.73
CA PHE A 393 -1.92 13.07 1.33
C PHE A 393 -1.62 14.57 1.22
N HIS A 394 -2.21 15.40 2.09
CA HIS A 394 -1.90 16.82 2.15
C HIS A 394 -0.44 17.08 2.52
N VAL A 395 0.10 16.35 3.51
CA VAL A 395 1.52 16.38 3.85
C VAL A 395 2.38 15.96 2.65
N GLY A 396 2.03 14.85 1.99
CA GLY A 396 2.73 14.39 0.79
C GLY A 396 2.72 15.43 -0.35
N GLN A 397 1.63 16.20 -0.48
CA GLN A 397 1.52 17.31 -1.42
C GLN A 397 2.54 18.40 -1.09
N LYS A 398 2.61 18.85 0.17
CA LYS A 398 3.55 19.88 0.61
C LYS A 398 5.01 19.45 0.44
N VAL A 399 5.33 18.20 0.78
CA VAL A 399 6.68 17.63 0.58
C VAL A 399 7.08 17.64 -0.90
N VAL A 400 6.21 17.15 -1.79
CA VAL A 400 6.51 17.14 -3.23
C VAL A 400 6.56 18.55 -3.82
N TYR A 401 5.79 19.49 -3.26
CA TYR A 401 5.87 20.89 -3.66
C TYR A 401 7.25 21.47 -3.37
N ILE A 402 7.78 21.27 -2.16
CA ILE A 402 9.14 21.71 -1.81
C ILE A 402 10.18 21.00 -2.71
N LEU A 403 10.09 19.68 -2.84
CA LEU A 403 11.01 18.89 -3.68
C LEU A 403 11.06 19.38 -5.13
N LEU A 404 9.90 19.65 -5.75
CA LEU A 404 9.84 20.13 -7.14
C LEU A 404 10.44 21.53 -7.29
N ASN A 405 10.23 22.43 -6.32
CA ASN A 405 10.82 23.77 -6.40
C ASN A 405 12.33 23.76 -6.18
N CYS A 406 12.84 22.85 -5.35
CA CYS A 406 14.26 22.80 -4.97
C CYS A 406 15.10 21.83 -5.82
N CYS A 407 14.50 20.94 -6.64
CA CYS A 407 15.24 19.86 -7.32
C CYS A 407 16.31 20.30 -8.34
N LEU A 408 16.33 21.58 -8.71
CA LEU A 408 17.33 22.16 -9.62
C LEU A 408 18.44 22.92 -8.89
N ASP A 409 18.40 22.98 -7.55
CA ASP A 409 19.45 23.56 -6.71
C ASP A 409 20.33 22.45 -6.10
N PRO A 410 21.55 22.24 -6.63
CA PRO A 410 22.47 21.23 -6.10
C PRO A 410 23.11 21.63 -4.75
N MET A 411 23.02 22.90 -4.35
CA MET A 411 23.61 23.40 -3.11
C MET A 411 22.67 23.25 -1.91
N GLU A 412 21.43 22.80 -2.12
CA GLU A 412 20.38 22.69 -1.10
C GLU A 412 20.03 24.00 -0.38
N THR A 413 20.35 25.17 -0.95
CA THR A 413 20.08 26.50 -0.39
C THR A 413 18.62 26.95 -0.55
N GLU A 414 17.94 26.49 -1.60
CA GLU A 414 16.55 26.88 -1.87
C GLU A 414 15.55 26.36 -0.83
N TYR A 415 15.90 25.30 -0.08
CA TYR A 415 15.03 24.73 0.95
C TYR A 415 14.72 25.72 2.09
N ASP A 416 15.64 26.65 2.39
CA ASP A 416 15.52 27.63 3.48
C ASP A 416 14.33 28.58 3.27
N LYS A 417 13.84 28.73 2.04
CA LYS A 417 12.68 29.57 1.70
C LYS A 417 11.35 28.98 2.18
N TYR A 418 11.34 27.73 2.65
CA TYR A 418 10.14 26.95 2.91
C TYR A 418 9.93 26.62 4.39
N ASP A 419 10.59 27.32 5.33
CA ASP A 419 10.43 27.11 6.78
C ASP A 419 8.97 27.10 7.24
N ASN A 420 8.13 28.01 6.73
CA ASN A 420 6.70 28.04 7.05
C ASN A 420 5.99 26.76 6.59
N VAL A 421 6.32 26.25 5.39
CA VAL A 421 5.72 25.03 4.85
C VAL A 421 6.22 23.80 5.62
N PHE A 422 7.48 23.78 6.05
CA PHE A 422 8.00 22.75 6.94
C PHE A 422 7.29 22.75 8.31
N ALA A 423 7.00 23.93 8.87
CA ALA A 423 6.24 24.05 10.11
C ALA A 423 4.80 23.54 9.95
N GLU A 424 4.12 23.89 8.86
CA GLU A 424 2.78 23.36 8.53
C GLU A 424 2.78 21.83 8.38
N ILE A 425 3.83 21.26 7.76
CA ILE A 425 4.00 19.80 7.67
C ILE A 425 4.05 19.20 9.08
N MET A 426 4.87 19.76 9.98
CA MET A 426 5.01 19.24 11.34
C MET A 426 3.72 19.38 12.16
N GLU A 427 2.98 20.47 12.01
CA GLU A 427 1.68 20.66 12.65
C GLU A 427 0.68 19.56 12.25
N ILE A 428 0.58 19.26 10.95
CA ILE A 428 -0.30 18.19 10.47
C ILE A 428 0.19 16.82 10.97
N MET A 429 1.51 16.58 11.00
CA MET A 429 2.07 15.31 11.45
C MET A 429 1.79 15.04 12.94
N HIS A 430 1.88 16.05 13.80
CA HIS A 430 1.48 15.95 15.20
C HIS A 430 -0.03 15.70 15.35
N SER A 431 -0.87 16.32 14.51
CA SER A 431 -2.31 16.06 14.50
C SER A 431 -2.63 14.60 14.13
N VAL A 432 -1.94 14.05 13.12
CA VAL A 432 -2.12 12.64 12.72
C VAL A 432 -1.64 11.68 13.80
N GLU A 433 -0.51 11.97 14.45
CA GLU A 433 0.02 11.16 15.55
C GLU A 433 -0.92 11.15 16.76
N GLY A 434 -1.44 12.31 17.16
CA GLY A 434 -2.34 12.42 18.31
C GLY A 434 -3.67 11.68 18.17
N THR A 435 -4.04 11.26 16.95
CA THR A 435 -5.25 10.47 16.67
C THR A 435 -4.98 8.99 16.43
N SER A 436 -3.72 8.60 16.25
CA SER A 436 -3.30 7.24 15.92
C SER A 436 -2.84 6.50 17.18
N GLY A 437 -3.07 5.18 17.23
CA GLY A 437 -2.47 4.32 18.25
C GLY A 437 -0.96 4.16 18.05
N PRO A 438 -0.24 3.50 18.98
CA PRO A 438 1.18 3.19 18.79
C PRO A 438 1.37 2.31 17.54
N SER A 439 2.29 2.73 16.66
CA SER A 439 2.58 2.01 15.42
C SER A 439 3.14 0.61 15.68
N THR A 440 2.70 -0.35 14.88
CA THR A 440 3.23 -1.72 14.91
C THR A 440 4.53 -1.82 14.13
N ARG A 441 5.24 -2.93 14.29
CA ARG A 441 6.48 -3.17 13.56
C ARG A 441 6.25 -3.23 12.05
N ILE A 442 5.10 -3.76 11.62
CA ILE A 442 4.78 -3.89 10.19
C ILE A 442 4.48 -2.53 9.57
N GLU A 443 3.68 -1.72 10.26
CA GLU A 443 3.44 -0.33 9.85
C GLU A 443 4.76 0.40 9.69
N THR A 444 5.64 0.28 10.68
CA THR A 444 6.96 0.92 10.66
C THR A 444 7.83 0.48 9.46
N VAL A 445 7.96 -0.84 9.20
CA VAL A 445 8.86 -1.33 8.13
C VAL A 445 8.28 -1.16 6.72
N LEU A 446 6.96 -1.03 6.57
CA LEU A 446 6.30 -0.77 5.29
C LEU A 446 5.89 0.70 5.11
N ASP A 447 6.24 1.57 6.06
CA ASP A 447 5.84 2.97 6.00
C ASP A 447 6.51 3.69 4.83
N ILE A 448 5.67 4.21 3.94
CA ILE A 448 6.07 5.04 2.80
C ILE A 448 5.38 6.41 2.81
N TYR A 449 4.90 6.82 3.98
CA TYR A 449 3.99 7.97 4.12
C TYR A 449 4.37 8.90 5.27
N VAL A 450 4.59 8.37 6.48
CA VAL A 450 4.79 9.16 7.70
C VAL A 450 6.29 9.31 8.00
N LEU A 451 7.00 8.19 8.15
CA LEU A 451 8.43 8.18 8.49
C LEU A 451 9.29 8.84 7.40
N PRO A 452 8.99 8.64 6.09
CA PRO A 452 9.66 9.39 5.04
C PRO A 452 9.56 10.89 5.12
N VAL A 453 8.41 11.41 5.57
CA VAL A 453 8.20 12.85 5.70
C VAL A 453 9.10 13.38 6.80
N LEU A 454 9.15 12.71 7.95
CA LEU A 454 10.02 13.11 9.07
C LEU A 454 11.50 13.04 8.68
N ASN A 455 11.89 11.98 7.96
CA ASN A 455 13.24 11.87 7.38
C ASN A 455 13.53 13.01 6.40
N PHE A 456 12.57 13.42 5.58
CA PHE A 456 12.70 14.54 4.66
C PHE A 456 12.84 15.87 5.41
N VAL A 457 11.98 16.17 6.38
CA VAL A 457 12.03 17.42 7.16
C VAL A 457 13.36 17.51 7.91
N SER A 458 13.74 16.47 8.64
CA SER A 458 15.01 16.45 9.40
C SER A 458 16.26 16.57 8.52
N GLN A 459 16.20 16.13 7.27
CA GLN A 459 17.33 16.19 6.34
C GLN A 459 17.38 17.47 5.50
N LYS A 460 16.23 18.07 5.14
CA LYS A 460 16.16 19.18 4.17
C LYS A 460 15.84 20.53 4.78
N CYS A 461 15.14 20.57 5.91
CA CYS A 461 14.95 21.83 6.65
C CYS A 461 16.28 22.26 7.26
N ARG A 462 16.52 23.57 7.37
CA ARG A 462 17.70 24.16 8.06
C ARG A 462 17.33 24.95 9.31
N ASN A 463 16.05 24.95 9.67
CA ASN A 463 15.56 25.47 10.94
C ASN A 463 15.78 24.45 12.07
N LYS A 464 16.64 24.78 13.03
CA LYS A 464 17.06 23.89 14.11
C LYS A 464 15.88 23.33 14.92
N ALA A 465 14.89 24.17 15.24
CA ALA A 465 13.75 23.76 16.05
C ALA A 465 12.85 22.77 15.32
N ILE A 466 12.53 23.05 14.06
CA ILE A 466 11.68 22.18 13.23
C ILE A 466 12.37 20.82 12.98
N ARG A 467 13.68 20.83 12.70
CA ARG A 467 14.46 19.60 12.53
C ARG A 467 14.45 18.74 13.78
N LEU A 468 14.70 19.35 14.94
CA LEU A 468 14.73 18.64 16.22
C LEU A 468 13.35 18.05 16.55
N ASP A 469 12.28 18.82 16.34
CA ASP A 469 10.90 18.34 16.52
C ASP A 469 10.60 17.13 15.64
N SER A 470 11.00 17.19 14.36
CA SER A 470 10.87 16.07 13.42
C SER A 470 11.60 14.80 13.88
N LEU A 471 12.84 14.94 14.35
CA LEU A 471 13.64 13.82 14.87
C LEU A 471 13.06 13.24 16.16
N ASN A 472 12.53 14.08 17.04
CA ASN A 472 11.90 13.65 18.29
C ASN A 472 10.58 12.91 18.01
N LEU A 473 9.78 13.40 17.06
CA LEU A 473 8.57 12.72 16.62
C LEU A 473 8.88 11.37 15.97
N PHE A 474 9.94 11.30 15.14
CA PHE A 474 10.41 10.04 14.56
C PHE A 474 10.82 9.04 15.64
N GLU A 475 11.60 9.48 16.64
CA GLU A 475 12.00 8.65 17.77
C GLU A 475 10.79 8.15 18.55
N LYS A 476 9.83 9.04 18.85
CA LYS A 476 8.58 8.68 19.55
C LYS A 476 7.83 7.57 18.81
N MET A 477 7.60 7.74 17.50
CA MET A 477 6.85 6.79 16.65
C MET A 477 7.57 5.43 16.50
N THR A 478 8.90 5.42 16.53
CA THR A 478 9.70 4.19 16.31
C THR A 478 10.18 3.54 17.61
N SER A 479 9.97 4.17 18.76
CA SER A 479 10.53 3.76 20.05
C SER A 479 10.13 2.37 20.54
N THR A 480 8.92 1.92 20.19
CA THR A 480 8.36 0.65 20.69
C THR A 480 8.61 -0.52 19.75
N MET A 481 8.52 -0.29 18.44
CA MET A 481 8.43 -1.34 17.43
C MET A 481 9.37 -1.14 16.23
N GLY A 482 10.22 -0.11 16.26
CA GLY A 482 11.23 0.14 15.23
C GLY A 482 12.34 -0.92 15.20
N GLY A 483 12.76 -1.29 13.98
CA GLY A 483 13.94 -2.13 13.78
C GLY A 483 15.25 -1.34 13.93
N TRP A 484 16.37 -2.06 13.80
CA TRP A 484 17.71 -1.46 13.92
C TRP A 484 17.95 -0.39 12.86
N GLU A 485 17.36 -0.56 11.67
CA GLU A 485 17.42 0.35 10.54
C GLU A 485 16.76 1.70 10.84
N THR A 486 15.62 1.70 11.54
CA THR A 486 14.95 2.95 11.95
C THR A 486 15.77 3.70 12.99
N ARG A 487 16.36 2.99 13.96
CA ARG A 487 17.26 3.57 14.96
C ARG A 487 18.52 4.14 14.31
N ALA A 488 19.15 3.37 13.43
CA ALA A 488 20.31 3.82 12.67
C ALA A 488 20.01 5.08 11.85
N SER A 489 18.85 5.09 11.16
CA SER A 489 18.36 6.25 10.40
C SER A 489 18.19 7.50 11.28
N LEU A 490 17.58 7.35 12.46
CA LEU A 490 17.40 8.44 13.42
C LEU A 490 18.74 9.00 13.90
N LEU A 491 19.66 8.12 14.31
CA LEU A 491 20.97 8.52 14.83
C LEU A 491 21.81 9.18 13.74
N ALA A 492 21.90 8.60 12.54
CA ALA A 492 22.61 9.19 11.42
C ALA A 492 22.09 10.60 11.09
N ARG A 493 20.78 10.83 11.17
CA ARG A 493 20.19 12.16 10.92
C ARG A 493 20.42 13.15 12.06
N ARG A 494 20.53 12.69 13.31
CA ARG A 494 20.98 13.55 14.43
C ARG A 494 22.44 13.99 14.26
N HIS A 495 23.31 13.07 13.85
CA HIS A 495 24.71 13.37 13.53
C HIS A 495 24.82 14.33 12.34
N LEU A 496 24.06 14.08 11.26
CA LEU A 496 23.98 15.00 10.11
C LEU A 496 23.59 16.42 10.55
N MET A 497 22.56 16.53 11.39
CA MET A 497 22.13 17.82 11.93
C MET A 497 23.25 18.48 12.75
N ALA A 498 23.92 17.76 13.64
CA ALA A 498 25.02 18.30 14.45
C ALA A 498 26.17 18.84 13.57
N ILE A 499 26.60 18.07 12.58
CA ILE A 499 27.67 18.45 11.64
C ILE A 499 27.31 19.73 10.87
N GLU A 500 26.07 19.87 10.43
CA GLU A 500 25.61 21.08 9.72
C GLU A 500 25.47 22.29 10.66
N GLU A 501 25.05 22.08 11.91
CA GLU A 501 24.94 23.14 12.92
C GLU A 501 26.30 23.68 13.36
N ASP A 502 27.35 22.85 13.40
CA ASP A 502 28.73 23.30 13.66
C ASP A 502 29.24 24.28 12.59
N GLY A 503 28.70 24.19 11.38
CA GLY A 503 28.98 25.10 10.27
C GLY A 503 28.07 26.34 10.21
N ARG A 504 27.14 26.52 11.15
CA ARG A 504 26.23 27.67 11.15
C ARG A 504 27.00 28.97 11.41
N ASP A 505 26.77 29.96 10.56
CA ASP A 505 27.43 31.26 10.65
C ASP A 505 26.79 32.17 11.72
N GLU A 506 27.42 33.33 11.95
CA GLU A 506 26.97 34.33 12.91
C GLU A 506 25.59 34.93 12.56
N ASN A 507 25.17 34.85 11.30
CA ASN A 507 23.85 35.30 10.84
C ASN A 507 22.77 34.24 11.09
N GLY A 508 23.14 33.08 11.63
CA GLY A 508 22.24 31.98 11.85
C GLY A 508 21.89 31.23 10.58
N VAL A 509 22.72 31.26 9.54
CA VAL A 509 22.53 30.53 8.27
C VAL A 509 23.56 29.40 8.18
N ILE A 510 23.19 28.26 7.60
CA ILE A 510 24.14 27.19 7.27
C ILE A 510 24.65 27.44 5.84
N PRO A 511 25.93 27.81 5.63
CA PRO A 511 26.46 28.10 4.30
C PRO A 511 26.45 26.87 3.38
N ALA A 512 26.45 27.08 2.06
CA ALA A 512 26.40 25.98 1.08
C ALA A 512 27.49 24.90 1.30
N GLY A 513 28.72 25.31 1.62
CA GLY A 513 29.83 24.38 1.87
C GLY A 513 29.79 23.67 3.23
N CYS A 514 28.75 23.93 4.04
CA CYS A 514 28.49 23.25 5.31
C CYS A 514 27.17 22.47 5.28
N ARG A 515 26.63 22.20 4.09
CA ARG A 515 25.44 21.35 3.89
C ARG A 515 25.89 19.99 3.41
N TYR A 516 25.29 18.94 3.95
CA TYR A 516 25.70 17.57 3.65
C TYR A 516 24.52 16.65 3.32
N ILE A 517 24.80 15.62 2.53
CA ILE A 517 23.85 14.61 2.09
C ILE A 517 24.33 13.27 2.62
N TRP A 518 23.46 12.54 3.31
CA TRP A 518 23.73 11.15 3.66
C TRP A 518 23.71 10.26 2.42
N THR A 519 24.82 9.59 2.15
CA THR A 519 25.06 8.93 0.85
C THR A 519 25.27 7.44 0.93
N ASP A 520 25.90 6.96 2.00
CA ASP A 520 26.28 5.56 2.12
C ASP A 520 26.38 5.13 3.59
N ILE A 521 26.43 3.81 3.79
CA ILE A 521 26.55 3.18 5.09
C ILE A 521 27.26 1.83 4.98
N SER A 522 28.15 1.53 5.93
CA SER A 522 28.75 0.20 6.07
C SER A 522 28.74 -0.25 7.52
N TRP A 523 28.56 -1.55 7.73
CA TRP A 523 28.80 -2.15 9.03
C TRP A 523 30.30 -2.32 9.25
N ASP A 524 30.76 -2.05 10.47
CA ASP A 524 32.07 -2.48 10.91
C ASP A 524 32.19 -4.01 10.86
N LYS A 525 33.42 -4.54 10.81
CA LYS A 525 33.70 -5.99 10.72
C LYS A 525 33.03 -6.77 11.83
N ASP A 526 33.04 -6.23 13.05
CA ASP A 526 32.46 -6.86 14.23
C ASP A 526 30.98 -6.46 14.43
N GLN A 527 30.44 -5.65 13.51
CA GLN A 527 29.07 -5.13 13.53
C GLN A 527 28.67 -4.43 14.83
N SER A 528 29.67 -3.82 15.47
CA SER A 528 29.50 -3.09 16.72
C SER A 528 28.94 -1.68 16.48
N TYR A 529 29.23 -1.10 15.32
CA TYR A 529 28.73 0.20 14.87
C TYR A 529 28.56 0.25 13.36
N LEU A 530 27.90 1.30 12.90
CA LEU A 530 27.69 1.64 11.50
C LEU A 530 28.55 2.85 11.13
N ASP A 531 29.39 2.71 10.12
CA ASP A 531 30.04 3.84 9.46
C ASP A 531 29.03 4.52 8.53
N VAL A 532 28.83 5.82 8.70
CA VAL A 532 27.94 6.64 7.88
C VAL A 532 28.73 7.70 7.14
N TYR A 533 28.41 7.88 5.86
CA TYR A 533 29.13 8.79 4.97
C TYR A 533 28.24 9.97 4.54
N PHE A 534 28.66 11.17 4.90
CA PHE A 534 28.03 12.43 4.54
C PHE A 534 28.89 13.17 3.51
N HIS A 535 28.35 13.38 2.31
CA HIS A 535 29.03 14.16 1.27
C HIS A 535 28.50 15.59 1.28
N GLU A 536 29.39 16.56 1.14
CA GLU A 536 29.03 17.96 0.93
C GLU A 536 28.05 18.09 -0.25
N ALA A 537 26.99 18.88 -0.05
CA ALA A 537 26.02 19.20 -1.08
C ALA A 537 26.73 19.93 -2.22
N GLY A 538 26.53 19.48 -3.45
CA GLY A 538 27.30 20.01 -4.55
C GLY A 538 27.09 19.29 -5.88
N TYR A 539 27.71 19.82 -6.92
CA TYR A 539 27.84 19.09 -8.18
C TYR A 539 28.73 17.86 -7.94
N ARG A 540 28.15 16.66 -8.07
CA ARG A 540 28.81 15.34 -7.84
C ARG A 540 30.04 15.05 -8.72
N THR A 541 30.47 15.99 -9.54
CA THR A 541 31.69 15.95 -10.38
C THR A 541 32.91 16.54 -9.69
N LEU A 542 32.74 17.25 -8.58
CA LEU A 542 33.83 17.79 -7.77
C LEU A 542 34.15 16.81 -6.63
N CYS A 543 35.41 16.79 -6.18
CA CYS A 543 35.82 16.04 -4.99
C CYS A 543 35.21 16.67 -3.74
N ASN A 544 33.89 16.50 -3.58
CA ASN A 544 33.13 17.02 -2.46
C ASN A 544 33.70 16.46 -1.16
N LYS A 545 33.77 17.29 -0.12
CA LYS A 545 34.23 16.84 1.19
C LYS A 545 33.35 15.69 1.67
N VAL A 546 33.98 14.60 2.11
CA VAL A 546 33.29 13.45 2.72
C VAL A 546 33.62 13.43 4.20
N ILE A 547 32.57 13.35 5.03
CA ILE A 547 32.68 13.15 6.46
C ILE A 547 32.24 11.71 6.74
N GLU A 548 33.13 10.95 7.34
CA GLU A 548 32.87 9.62 7.88
C GLU A 548 32.60 9.76 9.39
N ASP A 549 31.52 9.16 9.86
CA ASP A 549 31.13 9.18 11.27
C ASP A 549 30.61 7.80 11.70
N LYS A 550 30.58 7.55 13.01
CA LYS A 550 30.25 6.24 13.60
C LYS A 550 28.97 6.31 14.42
N VAL A 551 28.02 5.46 14.08
CA VAL A 551 26.73 5.33 14.76
C VAL A 551 26.69 4.04 15.57
N TYR A 552 26.57 4.17 16.89
CA TYR A 552 26.37 3.05 17.82
C TYR A 552 24.88 2.88 18.11
N LEU A 553 24.34 1.68 17.87
CA LEU A 553 22.89 1.42 18.05
C LEU A 553 22.48 1.18 19.51
N GLU A 554 23.43 0.74 20.32
CA GLU A 554 23.26 0.57 21.77
C GLU A 554 23.90 1.78 22.44
N GLU A 555 23.22 2.32 23.46
CA GLU A 555 23.87 3.25 24.38
C GLU A 555 25.04 2.48 25.00
N ARG A 556 26.27 2.89 24.66
CA ARG A 556 27.40 2.50 25.50
C ARG A 556 27.06 3.08 26.85
N GLU A 557 26.77 2.22 27.84
CA GLU A 557 26.89 2.63 29.23
C GLU A 557 28.31 3.15 29.35
N GLU A 558 28.48 4.47 29.25
CA GLU A 558 29.70 5.11 29.67
C GLU A 558 29.84 4.68 31.11
N PHE A 559 30.84 3.82 31.36
CA PHE A 559 31.37 3.62 32.68
C PHE A 559 31.83 5.00 33.16
N VAL A 560 30.92 5.73 33.80
CA VAL A 560 31.22 6.87 34.65
C VAL A 560 31.90 6.27 35.89
N SER A 561 33.13 5.82 35.69
CA SER A 561 34.10 5.62 36.74
C SER A 561 35.04 6.82 36.68
N ARG A 562 34.68 7.87 37.41
CA ARG A 562 35.62 8.79 38.06
C ARG A 562 34.90 9.65 39.10
#